data_AF-A0A9E4JNI3-F1
#
_entry.id   AF-A0A9E4JNI3-F1
#
_cell.length_a   1.000
_cell.length_b   1.000
_cell.length_c   1.000
_cell.angle_alpha   90.00
_cell.angle_beta   90.00
_cell.angle_gamma   90.00
#
_symmetry.space_group_name_H-M   'P 1'
#
loop_
_entity.id
_entity.type
_entity.pdbx_description
1 polymer ?
#
loop_
_entity_poly.entity_id
_entity_poly.type
_entity_poly.pdbx_seq_one_letter_code
_entity_poly.pdbx_strand_id
1 'polypeptide(L)'
;MTEFPEILTRAKFYLELKLDGSNDSIDGYFMECSGFKATQEVLEISEVTPQKWGKQGNSRGRIVRTKIPGVMTYSNLTLRRGLTMSMTFWNWLQAVQDGNWPKQRRDGSLVIYNQAAEEQFRFEFKRAWPIGYSISDVNVAGDDFEIEEVEVTIEELKRIDSIK
;
A
#
# COMPACT_ATOMS: atom_id res chain seq x y z
N MET A 1 -30.10 0.59 -17.13
CA MET A 1 -30.30 0.91 -15.71
C MET A 1 -28.90 1.02 -15.13
N THR A 2 -28.43 2.24 -14.87
CA THR A 2 -27.08 2.48 -14.32
C THR A 2 -27.09 2.02 -12.87
N GLU A 3 -26.50 0.87 -12.57
CA GLU A 3 -26.25 0.47 -11.19
C GLU A 3 -25.34 1.51 -10.54
N PHE A 4 -25.81 2.10 -9.44
CA PHE A 4 -24.96 2.95 -8.63
C PHE A 4 -23.86 2.06 -8.01
N PRO A 5 -22.59 2.50 -8.02
CA PRO A 5 -21.51 1.71 -7.45
C PRO A 5 -21.79 1.49 -5.96
N GLU A 6 -21.78 0.24 -5.52
CA GLU A 6 -21.90 -0.11 -4.11
C GLU A 6 -20.70 0.49 -3.34
N ILE A 7 -21.00 1.21 -2.25
CA ILE A 7 -19.96 1.73 -1.37
C ILE A 7 -19.54 0.58 -0.44
N LEU A 8 -18.36 0.03 -0.69
CA LEU A 8 -17.78 -1.01 0.15
C LEU A 8 -17.45 -0.43 1.53
N THR A 9 -17.83 -1.15 2.59
CA THR A 9 -17.53 -0.76 3.97
C THR A 9 -16.30 -1.51 4.47
N ARG A 10 -15.52 -0.88 5.36
CA ARG A 10 -14.29 -1.44 5.96
C ARG A 10 -14.52 -2.66 6.86
N ALA A 11 -15.78 -3.09 7.03
CA ALA A 11 -16.19 -4.00 8.11
C ALA A 11 -15.66 -5.44 7.96
N LYS A 12 -15.26 -5.87 6.75
CA LYS A 12 -14.73 -7.21 6.49
C LYS A 12 -13.67 -7.18 5.40
N PHE A 13 -12.40 -7.10 5.79
CA PHE A 13 -11.28 -7.30 4.88
C PHE A 13 -10.35 -8.39 5.41
N TYR A 14 -9.66 -9.06 4.50
CA TYR A 14 -8.63 -10.03 4.81
C TYR A 14 -7.35 -9.56 4.12
N LEU A 15 -6.25 -9.60 4.87
CA LEU A 15 -4.93 -9.36 4.33
C LEU A 15 -4.21 -10.70 4.32
N GLU A 16 -3.95 -11.20 3.13
CA GLU A 16 -3.15 -12.40 2.93
C GLU A 16 -1.71 -11.97 2.73
N LEU A 17 -0.91 -12.21 3.77
CA LEU A 17 0.54 -12.16 3.71
C LEU A 17 1.05 -13.54 4.08
N LYS A 18 1.84 -14.15 3.20
CA LYS A 18 2.44 -15.46 3.47
C LYS A 18 3.88 -15.28 3.93
N LEU A 19 4.15 -15.70 5.16
CA LEU A 19 5.44 -15.62 5.84
C LEU A 19 5.97 -17.03 6.08
N ASP A 20 7.29 -17.16 5.98
CA ASP A 20 7.95 -18.45 6.25
C ASP A 20 7.97 -18.68 7.78
N GLY A 21 7.51 -19.85 8.22
CA GLY A 21 7.52 -20.25 9.64
C GLY A 21 6.26 -19.90 10.43
N SER A 22 5.18 -19.46 9.78
CA SER A 22 3.87 -19.37 10.41
C SER A 22 3.24 -20.76 10.62
N ASN A 23 2.56 -20.95 11.74
CA ASN A 23 1.80 -22.17 12.04
C ASN A 23 0.44 -22.22 11.34
N ASP A 24 -0.06 -21.09 10.86
CA ASP A 24 -1.37 -20.97 10.23
C ASP A 24 -1.23 -20.85 8.71
N SER A 25 -2.29 -21.22 7.97
CA SER A 25 -2.32 -21.07 6.50
C SER A 25 -2.52 -19.63 6.02
N ILE A 26 -2.88 -18.73 6.94
CA ILE A 26 -3.15 -17.30 6.75
C ILE A 26 -2.51 -16.56 7.92
N ASP A 27 -1.45 -15.77 7.68
CA ASP A 27 -0.53 -15.36 8.76
C ASP A 27 -0.93 -14.09 9.50
N GLY A 28 -2.20 -13.69 9.39
CA GLY A 28 -2.75 -12.64 10.22
C GLY A 28 -4.17 -12.27 9.86
N TYR A 29 -5.06 -12.31 10.86
CA TYR A 29 -6.22 -11.44 10.88
C TYR A 29 -5.74 -10.06 11.33
N PHE A 30 -5.70 -9.12 10.39
CA PHE A 30 -5.33 -7.74 10.71
C PHE A 30 -6.58 -6.95 11.07
N MET A 31 -6.47 -6.16 12.13
CA MET A 31 -7.54 -5.25 12.54
C MET A 31 -7.54 -4.00 11.69
N GLU A 32 -6.35 -3.57 11.24
CA GLU A 32 -6.18 -2.40 10.42
C GLU A 32 -5.03 -2.60 9.43
N CYS A 33 -5.24 -2.13 8.20
CA CYS A 33 -4.20 -2.02 7.19
C CYS A 33 -4.32 -0.64 6.55
N SER A 34 -3.21 0.12 6.53
CA SER A 34 -3.17 1.46 5.96
C SER A 34 -1.94 1.65 5.07
N GLY A 35 -1.90 2.78 4.34
CA GLY A 35 -0.74 3.10 3.50
C GLY A 35 -0.84 2.65 2.04
N PHE A 36 -1.99 2.20 1.54
CA PHE A 36 -2.17 1.92 0.11
C PHE A 36 -2.29 3.22 -0.71
N LYS A 37 -1.16 3.76 -1.16
CA LYS A 37 -1.11 4.95 -2.02
C LYS A 37 -0.05 4.78 -3.10
N ALA A 38 -0.48 4.99 -4.36
CA ALA A 38 0.40 5.12 -5.51
C ALA A 38 0.43 6.59 -5.95
N THR A 39 1.62 7.15 -6.11
CA THR A 39 1.83 8.54 -6.50
C THR A 39 2.70 8.60 -7.74
N GLN A 40 2.17 9.24 -8.79
CA GLN A 40 2.91 9.52 -10.01
C GLN A 40 3.62 10.87 -9.84
N GLU A 41 4.95 10.87 -9.91
CA GLU A 41 5.71 12.11 -10.00
C GLU A 41 5.35 12.84 -11.30
N VAL A 42 5.32 14.17 -11.28
CA VAL A 42 5.03 15.02 -12.45
C VAL A 42 6.19 15.99 -12.65
N LEU A 43 6.89 15.83 -13.77
CA LEU A 43 7.94 16.74 -14.20
C LEU A 43 7.32 17.86 -15.04
N GLU A 44 7.72 19.10 -14.76
CA GLU A 44 7.23 20.27 -15.49
C GLU A 44 8.37 20.91 -16.28
N ILE A 45 8.17 21.04 -17.59
CA ILE A 45 9.11 21.69 -18.51
C ILE A 45 8.47 22.96 -19.05
N SER A 46 9.21 24.06 -18.99
CA SER A 46 8.81 25.33 -19.62
C SER A 46 9.47 25.42 -20.99
N GLU A 47 8.66 25.42 -22.06
CA GLU A 47 9.15 25.51 -23.43
C GLU A 47 8.53 26.69 -24.18
N VAL A 48 9.28 27.25 -25.12
CA VAL A 48 8.77 28.30 -26.02
C VAL A 48 8.32 27.65 -27.30
N THR A 49 7.01 27.58 -27.52
CA THR A 49 6.45 27.01 -28.74
C THR A 49 6.51 28.04 -29.89
N PRO A 50 6.58 27.58 -31.15
CA PRO A 50 6.49 28.45 -32.33
C PRO A 50 5.14 29.16 -32.46
N GLN A 51 4.13 28.76 -31.68
CA GLN A 51 2.85 29.45 -31.62
C GLN A 51 3.09 30.89 -31.15
N LYS A 52 2.76 31.82 -32.03
CA LYS A 52 2.90 33.24 -31.80
C LYS A 52 1.73 33.74 -30.94
N TRP A 53 2.03 34.42 -29.84
CA TRP A 53 1.06 35.15 -29.03
C TRP A 53 1.33 36.65 -29.12
N GLY A 54 0.29 37.45 -29.40
CA GLY A 54 0.39 38.92 -29.56
C GLY A 54 -0.23 39.45 -30.87
N LYS A 55 -0.54 40.75 -30.94
CA LYS A 55 -1.02 41.41 -32.17
C LYS A 55 0.12 41.62 -33.18
N GLN A 56 -0.23 41.71 -34.47
CA GLN A 56 0.71 41.90 -35.59
C GLN A 56 1.79 42.95 -35.27
N GLY A 57 3.06 42.56 -35.37
CA GLY A 57 4.23 43.40 -35.11
C GLY A 57 5.03 43.05 -33.85
N ASN A 58 4.44 42.34 -32.87
CA ASN A 58 5.13 41.96 -31.63
C ASN A 58 4.85 40.51 -31.21
N SER A 59 4.87 39.60 -32.19
CA SER A 59 4.59 38.18 -31.98
C SER A 59 5.77 37.49 -31.27
N ARG A 60 5.62 37.16 -29.98
CA ARG A 60 6.60 36.34 -29.24
C ARG A 60 6.16 34.87 -29.26
N GLY A 61 7.12 33.96 -29.18
CA GLY A 61 6.82 32.55 -28.97
C GLY A 61 6.07 32.37 -27.66
N ARG A 62 5.04 31.52 -27.67
CA ARG A 62 4.21 31.27 -26.50
C ARG A 62 4.95 30.34 -25.56
N ILE A 63 5.24 30.82 -24.36
CA ILE A 63 5.72 29.98 -23.26
C ILE A 63 4.58 29.06 -22.84
N VAL A 64 4.83 27.76 -22.90
CA VAL A 64 3.90 26.71 -22.46
C VAL A 64 4.60 25.88 -21.38
N ARG A 65 3.82 25.41 -20.41
CA ARG A 65 4.27 24.47 -19.39
C ARG A 65 3.76 23.08 -19.77
N THR A 66 4.67 22.21 -20.16
CA THR A 66 4.40 20.83 -20.53
C THR A 66 4.64 19.93 -19.31
N LYS A 67 3.66 19.07 -19.01
CA LYS A 67 3.71 18.12 -17.89
C LYS A 67 4.06 16.73 -18.42
N ILE A 68 5.08 16.11 -17.84
CA ILE A 68 5.58 14.78 -18.21
C ILE A 68 5.46 13.86 -17.00
N PRO A 69 4.94 12.63 -17.14
CA PRO A 69 4.92 11.66 -16.05
C PRO A 69 6.36 11.24 -15.69
N GLY A 70 6.72 11.37 -14.41
CA GLY A 70 7.98 10.92 -13.81
C GLY A 70 7.92 9.49 -13.27
N VAL A 71 8.59 9.21 -12.17
CA VAL A 71 8.62 7.87 -11.55
C VAL A 71 7.34 7.61 -10.72
N MET A 72 6.87 6.37 -10.72
CA MET A 72 5.80 5.92 -9.81
C MET A 72 6.40 5.59 -8.45
N THR A 73 5.79 6.11 -7.39
CA THR A 73 6.17 5.83 -6.00
C THR A 73 5.02 5.20 -5.24
N TYR A 74 5.33 4.25 -4.37
CA TYR A 74 4.38 3.58 -3.51
C TYR A 74 4.73 3.91 -2.05
N SER A 75 3.73 4.18 -1.22
CA SER A 75 3.97 4.34 0.21
C SER A 75 4.12 3.00 0.92
N ASN A 76 4.77 3.03 2.07
CA ASN A 76 4.82 1.90 2.98
C ASN A 76 3.42 1.55 3.49
N LEU A 77 3.23 0.28 3.78
CA LEU A 77 2.04 -0.27 4.38
C LEU A 77 2.24 -0.41 5.88
N THR A 78 1.22 -0.03 6.66
CA THR A 78 1.21 -0.24 8.11
C THR A 78 0.15 -1.27 8.44
N LEU A 79 0.57 -2.38 9.02
CA LEU A 79 -0.26 -3.52 9.35
C LEU A 79 -0.42 -3.62 10.86
N ARG A 80 -1.65 -3.64 11.37
CA ARG A 80 -1.93 -3.71 12.81
C ARG A 80 -2.80 -4.92 13.14
N ARG A 81 -2.38 -5.71 14.12
CA ARG A 81 -3.15 -6.84 14.64
C ARG A 81 -2.99 -6.97 16.15
N GLY A 82 -3.85 -7.76 16.80
CA GLY A 82 -3.68 -8.05 18.22
C GLY A 82 -2.35 -8.78 18.46
N LEU A 83 -1.66 -8.44 19.54
CA LEU A 83 -0.40 -9.07 19.92
C LEU A 83 -0.62 -10.56 20.19
N THR A 84 0.20 -11.39 19.57
CA THR A 84 0.15 -12.86 19.72
C THR A 84 1.49 -13.40 20.22
N MET A 85 1.54 -14.68 20.59
CA MET A 85 2.82 -15.38 20.89
C MET A 85 3.63 -15.72 19.63
N SER A 86 3.15 -15.35 18.44
CA SER A 86 3.80 -15.65 17.18
C SER A 86 5.02 -14.75 16.96
N MET A 87 6.19 -15.37 16.79
CA MET A 87 7.43 -14.66 16.49
C MET A 87 7.62 -14.36 15.00
N THR A 88 6.62 -14.64 14.14
CA THR A 88 6.79 -14.61 12.68
C THR A 88 7.22 -13.23 12.16
N PHE A 89 6.57 -12.14 12.59
CA PHE A 89 6.96 -10.79 12.16
C PHE A 89 8.32 -10.37 12.70
N TRP A 90 8.60 -10.69 13.96
CA TRP A 90 9.89 -10.40 14.57
C TRP A 90 11.02 -11.12 13.84
N ASN A 91 10.85 -12.42 13.56
CA ASN A 91 11.83 -13.22 12.83
C ASN A 91 11.99 -12.73 11.38
N TRP A 92 10.90 -12.28 10.74
CA TRP A 92 10.95 -11.70 9.41
C TRP A 92 11.79 -10.42 9.39
N LEU A 93 11.56 -9.52 10.36
CA LEU A 93 12.34 -8.30 10.54
C LEU A 93 13.81 -8.62 10.84
N GLN A 94 14.06 -9.55 11.76
CA GLN A 94 15.42 -9.96 12.13
C GLN A 94 16.17 -10.55 10.92
N ALA A 95 15.54 -11.41 10.13
CA ALA A 95 16.15 -11.99 8.94
C ALA A 95 16.52 -10.94 7.87
N VAL A 96 15.73 -9.86 7.74
CA VAL A 96 16.09 -8.72 6.90
C VAL A 96 17.33 -8.01 7.46
N GLN A 97 17.34 -7.71 8.76
CA GLN A 97 18.44 -7.02 9.45
C GLN A 97 19.75 -7.81 9.39
N ASP A 98 19.67 -9.14 9.47
CA ASP A 98 20.80 -10.07 9.35
C ASP A 98 21.36 -10.16 7.91
N GLY A 99 20.84 -9.35 6.97
CA GLY A 99 21.32 -9.29 5.59
C GLY A 99 20.67 -10.29 4.65
N ASN A 100 19.72 -11.11 5.12
CA ASN A 100 18.98 -12.06 4.28
C ASN A 100 17.78 -11.42 3.55
N TRP A 101 17.68 -10.09 3.57
CA TRP A 101 16.61 -9.32 2.92
C TRP A 101 16.28 -9.74 1.47
N PRO A 102 17.22 -10.17 0.59
CA PRO A 102 16.86 -10.55 -0.78
C PRO A 102 15.95 -11.77 -0.83
N LYS A 103 16.09 -12.68 0.14
CA LYS A 103 15.29 -13.89 0.27
C LYS A 103 14.05 -13.70 1.14
N GLN A 104 13.94 -12.57 1.85
CA GLN A 104 12.82 -12.24 2.74
C GLN A 104 11.74 -11.38 2.07
N ARG A 105 11.84 -11.10 0.77
CA ARG A 105 10.78 -10.43 0.01
C ARG A 105 9.54 -11.30 -0.11
N ARG A 106 8.37 -10.72 0.12
CA ARG A 106 7.07 -11.42 0.08
C ARG A 106 6.07 -10.67 -0.77
N ASP A 107 5.21 -11.43 -1.44
CA ASP A 107 4.05 -10.87 -2.11
C ASP A 107 2.83 -11.06 -1.21
N GLY A 108 1.82 -10.21 -1.37
CA GLY A 108 0.60 -10.31 -0.60
C GLY A 108 -0.55 -9.58 -1.25
N SER A 109 -1.73 -9.76 -0.68
CA SER A 109 -2.94 -9.13 -1.19
C SER A 109 -3.89 -8.69 -0.08
N LEU A 110 -4.48 -7.50 -0.26
CA LEU A 110 -5.60 -7.01 0.54
C LEU A 110 -6.89 -7.30 -0.22
N VAL A 111 -7.82 -8.00 0.41
CA VAL A 111 -9.10 -8.37 -0.17
C VAL A 111 -10.23 -7.83 0.71
N ILE A 112 -11.18 -7.12 0.12
CA ILE A 112 -12.39 -6.64 0.81
C ILE A 112 -13.59 -7.42 0.28
N TYR A 113 -14.41 -7.91 1.20
CA TYR A 113 -15.59 -8.71 0.89
C TYR A 113 -16.88 -7.95 1.21
N ASN A 114 -17.95 -8.28 0.50
CA ASN A 114 -19.30 -7.80 0.84
C ASN A 114 -19.92 -8.62 2.00
N GLN A 115 -21.17 -8.31 2.33
CA GLN A 115 -21.92 -9.01 3.37
C GLN A 115 -22.19 -10.49 3.02
N ALA A 116 -22.24 -10.84 1.74
CA ALA A 116 -22.40 -12.19 1.22
C ALA A 116 -21.08 -12.99 1.16
N ALA A 117 -19.97 -12.44 1.66
CA ALA A 117 -18.63 -13.02 1.60
C ALA A 117 -18.08 -13.19 0.17
N GLU A 118 -18.52 -12.35 -0.76
CA GLU A 118 -17.99 -12.27 -2.12
C GLU A 118 -16.92 -11.18 -2.19
N GLU A 119 -15.83 -11.47 -2.90
CA GLU A 119 -14.75 -10.52 -3.11
C GLU A 119 -15.22 -9.35 -3.99
N GLN A 120 -15.16 -8.14 -3.45
CA GLN A 120 -15.53 -6.93 -4.19
C GLN A 120 -14.34 -6.06 -4.56
N PHE A 121 -13.18 -6.31 -3.93
CA PHE A 121 -12.01 -5.48 -4.13
C PHE A 121 -10.74 -6.22 -3.74
N ARG A 122 -9.72 -6.13 -4.60
CA ARG A 122 -8.40 -6.68 -4.33
C ARG A 122 -7.29 -5.71 -4.72
N PHE A 123 -6.35 -5.51 -3.78
CA PHE A 123 -5.04 -4.95 -4.05
C PHE A 123 -4.00 -6.06 -3.92
N GLU A 124 -3.10 -6.14 -4.89
CA GLU A 124 -1.89 -6.97 -4.81
C GLU A 124 -0.68 -6.06 -4.64
N PHE A 125 0.21 -6.43 -3.74
CA PHE A 125 1.51 -5.78 -3.58
C PHE A 125 2.61 -6.83 -3.69
N LYS A 126 3.78 -6.40 -4.18
CA LYS A 126 4.91 -7.31 -4.38
C LYS A 126 6.17 -6.87 -3.68
N ARG A 127 6.99 -7.88 -3.41
CA ARG A 127 8.37 -7.76 -2.91
C ARG A 127 8.44 -6.93 -1.63
N ALA A 128 7.45 -7.13 -0.79
CA ALA A 128 7.29 -6.49 0.49
C ALA A 128 8.33 -7.00 1.50
N TRP A 129 8.82 -6.13 2.36
CA TRP A 129 9.70 -6.49 3.47
C TRP A 129 9.58 -5.48 4.64
N PRO A 130 9.76 -5.94 5.89
CA PRO A 130 9.49 -5.13 7.08
C PRO A 130 10.61 -4.13 7.30
N ILE A 131 10.22 -2.92 7.63
CA ILE A 131 11.11 -1.80 7.95
C ILE A 131 10.95 -1.32 9.40
N GLY A 132 9.86 -1.73 10.07
CA GLY A 132 9.59 -1.41 11.46
C GLY A 132 8.68 -2.44 12.12
N TYR A 133 8.86 -2.60 13.42
CA TYR A 133 8.00 -3.39 14.29
C TYR A 133 7.84 -2.63 15.61
N SER A 134 6.61 -2.47 16.08
CA SER A 134 6.28 -1.84 17.36
C SER A 134 5.13 -2.57 18.03
N ILE A 135 5.01 -2.38 19.33
CA ILE A 135 3.84 -2.79 20.11
C ILE A 135 3.25 -1.55 20.79
N SER A 136 1.98 -1.60 21.16
CA SER A 136 1.36 -0.59 22.01
C SER A 136 2.11 -0.44 23.34
N ASP A 137 2.01 0.75 23.93
CA ASP A 137 2.54 0.99 25.27
C ASP A 137 1.80 0.13 26.28
N VAL A 138 2.54 -0.72 26.99
CA VAL A 138 1.98 -1.64 27.97
C VAL A 138 1.59 -0.89 29.24
N ASN A 139 0.29 -0.85 29.54
CA ASN A 139 -0.24 -0.23 30.76
C ASN A 139 -0.91 -1.27 31.66
N VAL A 140 -0.37 -1.47 32.86
CA VAL A 140 -0.89 -2.42 33.86
C VAL A 140 -2.33 -2.10 34.29
N ALA A 141 -2.78 -0.84 34.14
CA ALA A 141 -4.12 -0.40 34.50
C ALA A 141 -5.09 -0.27 33.30
N GLY A 142 -4.66 -0.61 32.09
CA GLY A 142 -5.50 -0.53 30.88
C GLY A 142 -6.34 -1.79 30.68
N ASP A 143 -7.57 -1.62 30.19
CA ASP A 143 -8.47 -2.72 29.79
C ASP A 143 -8.38 -3.03 28.27
N ASP A 144 -7.48 -2.34 27.55
CA ASP A 144 -7.32 -2.49 26.10
C ASP A 144 -6.45 -3.72 25.74
N PHE A 145 -6.71 -4.28 24.56
CA PHE A 145 -5.88 -5.34 24.01
C PHE A 145 -4.58 -4.77 23.46
N GLU A 146 -3.47 -5.45 23.72
CA GLU A 146 -2.18 -5.10 23.13
C GLU A 146 -2.20 -5.31 21.61
N ILE A 147 -1.65 -4.35 20.88
CA ILE A 147 -1.60 -4.32 19.41
C ILE A 147 -0.14 -4.38 19.00
N GLU A 148 0.18 -5.30 18.09
CA GLU A 148 1.44 -5.26 17.34
C GLU A 148 1.23 -4.57 15.99
N GLU A 149 2.19 -3.73 15.63
CA GLU A 149 2.23 -2.99 14.38
C GLU A 149 3.51 -3.32 13.61
N VAL A 150 3.35 -3.58 12.32
CA VAL A 150 4.45 -3.85 11.39
C VAL A 150 4.37 -2.89 10.23
N GLU A 151 5.43 -2.12 10.03
CA GLU A 151 5.59 -1.29 8.85
C GLU A 151 6.36 -2.06 7.78
N VAL A 152 5.80 -2.11 6.57
CA VAL A 152 6.29 -2.90 5.46
C VAL A 152 6.45 -1.99 4.25
N THR A 153 7.62 -1.99 3.62
CA THR A 153 7.81 -1.30 2.34
C THR A 153 7.52 -2.24 1.18
N ILE A 154 7.03 -1.71 0.06
CA ILE A 154 6.62 -2.48 -1.13
C ILE A 154 7.27 -1.91 -2.39
N GLU A 155 7.56 -2.76 -3.36
CA GLU A 155 8.14 -2.34 -4.64
C GLU A 155 7.08 -2.17 -5.75
N GLU A 156 5.94 -2.86 -5.65
CA GLU A 156 4.82 -2.74 -6.59
C GLU A 156 3.47 -2.74 -5.84
N LEU A 157 2.51 -1.97 -6.34
CA LEU A 157 1.10 -2.00 -5.92
C LEU A 157 0.19 -2.01 -7.14
N LYS A 158 -0.75 -2.96 -7.20
CA LYS A 158 -1.69 -3.12 -8.31
C LYS A 158 -3.10 -3.38 -7.81
N ARG A 159 -4.07 -2.59 -8.31
CA ARG A 159 -5.49 -2.90 -8.15
C ARG A 159 -5.90 -3.99 -9.14
N ILE A 160 -6.53 -5.04 -8.64
CA ILE A 160 -7.09 -6.13 -9.44
C ILE A 160 -8.59 -5.92 -9.59
N ASP A 161 -9.09 -6.16 -10.80
CA ASP A 161 -10.53 -6.20 -11.04
C ASP A 161 -11.03 -7.58 -10.59
N SER A 162 -11.80 -7.59 -9.51
CA SER A 162 -12.35 -8.82 -8.93
C SER A 162 -13.62 -9.29 -9.63
N ILE A 163 -14.14 -8.53 -10.60
CA ILE A 163 -15.36 -8.84 -11.35
C ILE A 163 -14.97 -9.42 -12.72
N LYS A 164 -15.17 -10.73 -12.90
CA LYS A 164 -15.22 -11.39 -14.20
C LYS A 164 -16.47 -12.24 -14.30
#